data_AF-A0AAF0M7V8-F1
#
_entry.id   AF-A0AAF0M7V8-F1
#
_cell.length_a   1.000
_cell.length_b   1.000
_cell.length_c   1.000
_cell.angle_alpha   90.00
_cell.angle_beta   90.00
_cell.angle_gamma   90.00
#
_symmetry.space_group_name_H-M   'P 1'
#
loop_
_entity.id
_entity.type
_entity.pdbx_description
1 polymer ?
#
loop_
_entity_poly.entity_id
_entity_poly.type
_entity_poly.pdbx_seq_one_letter_code
_entity_poly.pdbx_strand_id
1 'polypeptide(L)'
;MSTKREFDLYSERYAQMQVVLTEAQRAVHVGEWSWIGGDRVPNTGGDGIVPLRGASPVNSYFLQSDRLWSPPGATGASRDLQPMIDYFGKQDWSYRKRTIGRYHEVLADTGTGWYVEYEVQPSGDYGLTVYSGQYWTNDSLALTEAVGGRNDGEYPEESLPGEYPPFPKWSDPTIRPPKI
;
A
#
# COMPACT_ATOMS: atom_id res chain seq x y z
N MET A 1 -20.80 -11.53 -7.84
CA MET A 1 -20.08 -12.05 -6.66
C MET A 1 -20.86 -11.64 -5.41
N SER A 2 -20.77 -12.34 -4.26
CA SER A 2 -21.39 -11.85 -3.02
C SER A 2 -20.43 -10.96 -2.26
N THR A 3 -20.94 -10.03 -1.44
CA THR A 3 -20.12 -9.13 -0.61
C THR A 3 -19.17 -9.91 0.32
N LYS A 4 -19.62 -11.03 0.88
CA LYS A 4 -18.74 -11.90 1.69
C LYS A 4 -17.56 -12.43 0.85
N ARG A 5 -17.81 -12.88 -0.38
CA ARG A 5 -16.74 -13.40 -1.24
C ARG A 5 -15.77 -12.29 -1.66
N GLU A 6 -16.28 -11.07 -1.88
CA GLU A 6 -15.43 -9.89 -2.13
C GLU A 6 -14.58 -9.53 -0.91
N PHE A 7 -15.15 -9.60 0.28
CA PHE A 7 -14.45 -9.41 1.55
C PHE A 7 -13.33 -10.43 1.74
N ASP A 8 -13.62 -11.72 1.52
CA ASP A 8 -12.62 -12.80 1.66
C ASP A 8 -11.46 -12.60 0.65
N LEU A 9 -11.77 -12.28 -0.61
CA LEU A 9 -10.75 -11.99 -1.64
C LEU A 9 -9.94 -10.73 -1.31
N TYR A 10 -10.58 -9.70 -0.75
CA TYR A 10 -9.88 -8.50 -0.31
C TYR A 10 -8.92 -8.81 0.85
N SER A 11 -9.34 -9.64 1.81
CA SER A 11 -8.50 -10.09 2.92
C SER A 11 -7.24 -10.82 2.42
N GLU A 12 -7.36 -11.67 1.40
CA GLU A 12 -6.22 -12.36 0.78
C GLU A 12 -5.24 -11.36 0.15
N ARG A 13 -5.77 -10.36 -0.57
CA ARG A 13 -4.97 -9.30 -1.21
C ARG A 13 -4.29 -8.41 -0.18
N TYR A 14 -4.97 -8.09 0.92
CA TYR A 14 -4.38 -7.35 2.03
C TYR A 14 -3.17 -8.10 2.61
N ALA A 15 -3.30 -9.40 2.86
CA ALA A 15 -2.19 -10.21 3.34
C ALA A 15 -1.00 -10.22 2.37
N GLN A 16 -1.26 -10.30 1.05
CA GLN A 16 -0.22 -10.22 0.03
C GLN A 16 0.47 -8.86 0.00
N MET A 17 -0.28 -7.76 0.10
CA MET A 17 0.27 -6.40 0.19
C MET A 17 1.25 -6.28 1.36
N GLN A 18 0.87 -6.79 2.52
CA GLN A 18 1.71 -6.71 3.72
C GLN A 18 3.00 -7.52 3.58
N VAL A 19 2.98 -8.66 2.90
CA VAL A 19 4.20 -9.41 2.57
C VAL A 19 5.11 -8.57 1.66
N VAL A 20 4.58 -7.98 0.59
CA VAL A 20 5.36 -7.15 -0.34
C VAL A 20 5.96 -5.94 0.39
N LEU A 21 5.16 -5.25 1.22
CA LEU A 21 5.60 -4.12 2.02
C LEU A 21 6.71 -4.51 2.99
N THR A 22 6.53 -5.61 3.74
CA THR A 22 7.50 -6.10 4.72
C THR A 22 8.87 -6.36 4.09
N GLU A 23 8.90 -7.04 2.95
CA GLU A 23 10.14 -7.37 2.27
C GLU A 23 10.81 -6.12 1.66
N ALA A 24 10.02 -5.20 1.11
CA ALA A 24 10.54 -3.92 0.61
C ALA A 24 11.07 -3.01 1.73
N GLN A 25 10.42 -2.99 2.90
CA GLN A 25 10.91 -2.27 4.08
C GLN A 25 12.28 -2.84 4.49
N ARG A 26 12.38 -4.15 4.68
CA ARG A 26 13.63 -4.83 5.11
C ARG A 26 14.79 -4.63 4.15
N ALA A 27 14.51 -4.40 2.87
CA ALA A 27 15.54 -4.12 1.88
C ALA A 27 16.29 -2.80 2.13
N VAL A 28 15.65 -1.83 2.78
CA VAL A 28 16.23 -0.49 3.00
C VAL A 28 16.41 -0.14 4.49
N HIS A 29 15.51 -0.61 5.36
CA HIS A 29 15.52 -0.33 6.79
C HIS A 29 14.74 -1.38 7.58
N VAL A 30 15.42 -2.04 8.52
CA VAL A 30 14.83 -3.10 9.36
C VAL A 30 14.24 -2.59 10.69
N GLY A 31 14.45 -1.32 11.02
CA GLY A 31 13.93 -0.69 12.24
C GLY A 31 12.51 -0.15 12.07
N GLU A 32 12.12 0.77 12.94
CA GLU A 32 10.78 1.33 12.98
C GLU A 32 10.45 2.17 11.73
N TRP A 33 9.20 2.07 11.31
CA TRP A 33 8.60 2.84 10.24
C TRP A 33 7.35 3.56 10.73
N SER A 34 7.25 4.84 10.44
CA SER A 34 6.09 5.66 10.80
C SER A 34 4.91 5.39 9.85
N TRP A 35 3.72 5.30 10.42
CA TRP A 35 2.47 5.16 9.70
C TRP A 35 1.92 6.54 9.33
N ILE A 36 1.66 6.75 8.05
CA ILE A 36 1.10 8.01 7.52
C ILE A 36 -0.33 7.85 6.98
N GLY A 37 -0.92 6.68 7.17
CA GLY A 37 -2.28 6.36 6.74
C GLY A 37 -2.70 4.97 7.20
N GLY A 38 -3.99 4.69 7.09
CA GLY A 38 -4.52 3.34 7.28
C GLY A 38 -4.45 2.54 5.98
N ASP A 39 -4.30 1.22 6.09
CA ASP A 39 -4.12 0.35 4.92
C ASP A 39 -5.14 -0.79 4.81
N ARG A 40 -6.07 -0.91 5.76
CA ARG A 40 -7.08 -1.97 5.80
C ARG A 40 -8.32 -1.68 4.96
N VAL A 41 -8.60 -0.43 4.61
CA VAL A 41 -9.83 -0.05 3.88
C VAL A 41 -9.53 0.02 2.38
N PRO A 42 -10.38 -0.57 1.50
CA PRO A 42 -10.19 -0.45 0.07
C PRO A 42 -10.19 1.02 -0.37
N ASN A 43 -9.28 1.37 -1.28
CA ASN A 43 -9.33 2.66 -1.95
C ASN A 43 -10.30 2.61 -3.12
N THR A 44 -11.02 3.70 -3.34
CA THR A 44 -11.94 3.88 -4.46
C THR A 44 -11.20 3.78 -5.79
N GLY A 45 -11.66 2.91 -6.70
CA GLY A 45 -11.03 2.71 -8.01
C GLY A 45 -11.36 3.78 -9.04
N GLY A 46 -11.15 3.45 -10.33
CA GLY A 46 -11.17 4.38 -11.45
C GLY A 46 -9.75 4.77 -11.87
N ASP A 47 -9.04 5.51 -11.02
CA ASP A 47 -7.72 6.10 -11.32
C ASP A 47 -6.55 5.42 -10.58
N GLY A 48 -6.59 4.11 -10.41
CA GLY A 48 -5.47 3.34 -9.85
C GLY A 48 -4.22 3.34 -10.74
N ILE A 49 -3.07 2.94 -10.18
CA ILE A 49 -1.74 3.01 -10.84
C ILE A 49 -1.69 2.36 -12.24
N VAL A 50 -2.48 1.30 -12.43
CA VAL A 50 -2.81 0.75 -13.74
C VAL A 50 -4.33 0.83 -13.93
N PRO A 51 -4.82 1.76 -14.77
CA PRO A 51 -6.24 1.88 -15.06
C PRO A 51 -6.81 0.60 -15.70
N LEU A 52 -7.90 0.09 -15.14
CA LEU A 52 -8.69 -0.97 -15.77
C LEU A 52 -9.69 -0.35 -16.74
N ARG A 53 -9.74 -0.85 -17.98
CA ARG A 53 -10.68 -0.34 -18.98
C ARG A 53 -12.13 -0.55 -18.52
N GLY A 54 -12.88 0.55 -18.40
CA GLY A 54 -14.27 0.53 -17.92
C GLY A 54 -14.42 0.53 -16.40
N ALA A 55 -13.31 0.62 -15.67
CA ALA A 55 -13.34 0.82 -14.22
C ALA A 55 -13.86 2.21 -13.89
N SER A 56 -14.58 2.28 -12.78
CA SER A 56 -15.11 3.49 -12.19
C SER A 56 -14.99 3.40 -10.66
N PRO A 57 -15.14 4.52 -9.96
CA PRO A 57 -15.25 4.54 -8.50
C PRO A 57 -16.27 3.56 -7.90
N VAL A 58 -17.27 3.14 -8.68
CA VAL A 58 -18.38 2.28 -8.23
C VAL A 58 -18.05 0.80 -8.35
N ASN A 59 -17.38 0.39 -9.43
CA ASN A 59 -17.20 -1.02 -9.79
C ASN A 59 -15.74 -1.50 -9.64
N SER A 60 -14.88 -0.69 -9.04
CA SER A 60 -13.48 -1.04 -8.87
C SER A 60 -12.89 -0.47 -7.59
N TYR A 61 -11.81 -1.11 -7.15
CA TYR A 61 -11.01 -0.69 -6.00
C TYR A 61 -9.54 -1.04 -6.20
N PHE A 62 -8.68 -0.52 -5.34
CA PHE A 62 -7.28 -0.93 -5.21
C PHE A 62 -6.82 -0.90 -3.75
N LEU A 63 -5.64 -1.45 -3.50
CA LEU A 63 -4.96 -1.42 -2.21
C LEU A 63 -3.73 -0.51 -2.30
N GLN A 64 -3.47 0.18 -1.20
CA GLN A 64 -2.30 1.02 -1.02
C GLN A 64 -1.88 0.95 0.44
N SER A 65 -0.58 0.89 0.70
CA SER A 65 -0.03 1.07 2.05
C SER A 65 1.27 1.86 1.97
N ASP A 66 1.38 2.87 2.82
CA ASP A 66 2.45 3.84 2.83
C ASP A 66 3.16 3.85 4.18
N ARG A 67 4.48 3.91 4.17
CA ARG A 67 5.33 4.02 5.36
C ARG A 67 6.41 5.07 5.15
N LEU A 68 6.77 5.77 6.21
CA LEU A 68 7.91 6.67 6.23
C LEU A 68 9.02 6.14 7.13
N TRP A 69 10.24 6.49 6.80
CA TRP A 69 11.38 6.40 7.71
C TRP A 69 12.36 7.53 7.41
N SER A 70 13.12 7.95 8.41
CA SER A 70 14.04 9.08 8.29
C SER A 70 15.48 8.63 8.56
N PRO A 71 16.24 8.24 7.52
CA PRO A 71 17.61 7.79 7.72
C PRO A 71 18.49 8.90 8.35
N PRO A 72 19.40 8.55 9.27
CA PRO A 72 20.31 9.54 9.86
C PRO A 72 21.15 10.25 8.79
N GLY A 73 21.09 11.59 8.76
CA GLY A 73 21.84 12.40 7.81
C GLY A 73 21.30 12.36 6.37
N ALA A 74 20.09 11.86 6.16
CA ALA A 74 19.39 11.90 4.89
C ALA A 74 19.27 13.33 4.35
N THR A 75 19.59 13.52 3.07
CA THR A 75 19.50 14.81 2.38
C THR A 75 18.55 14.78 1.18
N GLY A 76 17.91 13.64 0.91
CA GLY A 76 17.12 13.42 -0.29
C GLY A 76 17.95 13.32 -1.57
N ALA A 77 19.19 12.82 -1.50
CA ALA A 77 20.02 12.73 -2.70
C ALA A 77 19.52 11.56 -3.58
N SER A 78 19.57 11.71 -4.91
CA SER A 78 19.13 10.64 -5.83
C SER A 78 19.82 9.28 -5.59
N ARG A 79 21.06 9.28 -5.08
CA ARG A 79 21.79 8.06 -4.69
C ARG A 79 21.12 7.29 -3.55
N ASP A 80 20.28 7.95 -2.76
CA ASP A 80 19.61 7.33 -1.61
C ASP A 80 18.49 6.38 -2.07
N LEU A 81 18.14 6.39 -3.37
CA LEU A 81 17.32 5.36 -4.01
C LEU A 81 18.05 4.02 -4.18
N GLN A 82 19.38 4.00 -4.10
CA GLN A 82 20.19 2.84 -4.51
C GLN A 82 19.85 1.54 -3.75
N PRO A 83 19.61 1.54 -2.43
CA PRO A 83 19.24 0.33 -1.72
C PRO A 83 17.98 -0.35 -2.29
N MET A 84 16.97 0.44 -2.65
CA MET A 84 15.75 -0.08 -3.25
C MET A 84 15.97 -0.56 -4.69
N ILE A 85 16.80 0.15 -5.46
CA ILE A 85 17.19 -0.28 -6.82
C ILE A 85 17.92 -1.62 -6.79
N ASP A 86 18.84 -1.81 -5.84
CA ASP A 86 19.57 -3.07 -5.66
C ASP A 86 18.62 -4.22 -5.30
N TYR A 87 17.60 -3.94 -4.48
CA TYR A 87 16.55 -4.89 -4.18
C TYR A 87 15.72 -5.26 -5.41
N PHE A 88 15.26 -4.29 -6.20
CA PHE A 88 14.54 -4.55 -7.44
C PHE A 88 15.37 -5.39 -8.42
N GLY A 89 16.68 -5.10 -8.54
CA GLY A 89 17.60 -5.90 -9.36
C GLY A 89 17.75 -7.35 -8.87
N LYS A 90 17.78 -7.59 -7.56
CA LYS A 90 17.81 -8.95 -6.98
C LYS A 90 16.52 -9.73 -7.23
N GLN A 91 15.38 -9.04 -7.30
CA GLN A 91 14.07 -9.64 -7.60
C GLN A 91 13.81 -9.80 -9.10
N ASP A 92 14.71 -9.32 -9.97
CA ASP A 92 14.51 -9.25 -11.43
C ASP A 92 13.27 -8.43 -11.81
N TRP A 93 12.96 -7.39 -11.03
CA TRP A 93 11.81 -6.50 -11.29
C TRP A 93 12.21 -5.35 -12.19
N SER A 94 11.38 -5.10 -13.21
CA SER A 94 11.51 -3.90 -14.03
C SER A 94 11.13 -2.66 -13.21
N TYR A 95 11.89 -1.58 -13.36
CA TYR A 95 11.61 -0.33 -12.66
C TYR A 95 11.84 0.90 -13.55
N ARG A 96 11.18 2.01 -13.19
CA ARG A 96 11.42 3.34 -13.75
C ARG A 96 11.86 4.29 -12.65
N LYS A 97 12.70 5.26 -12.99
CA LYS A 97 13.06 6.38 -12.11
C LYS A 97 12.37 7.64 -12.58
N ARG A 98 12.00 8.51 -11.65
CA ARG A 98 11.49 9.84 -11.96
C ARG A 98 12.05 10.84 -10.97
N THR A 99 12.21 12.08 -11.42
CA THR A 99 12.57 13.22 -10.58
C THR A 99 11.50 14.27 -10.75
N ILE A 100 10.88 14.69 -9.65
CA ILE A 100 9.88 15.76 -9.63
C ILE A 100 10.43 16.87 -8.74
N GLY A 101 10.84 18.00 -9.33
CA GLY A 101 11.47 19.07 -8.55
C GLY A 101 12.72 18.57 -7.82
N ARG A 102 12.67 18.49 -6.48
CA ARG A 102 13.75 17.98 -5.62
C ARG A 102 13.49 16.58 -5.05
N TYR A 103 12.39 15.95 -5.45
CA TYR A 103 12.03 14.59 -5.07
C TYR A 103 12.58 13.62 -6.11
N HIS A 104 13.10 12.49 -5.65
CA HIS A 104 13.50 11.39 -6.53
C HIS A 104 12.73 10.14 -6.15
N GLU A 105 12.21 9.43 -7.13
CA GLU A 105 11.48 8.19 -6.91
C GLU A 105 12.00 7.07 -7.82
N VAL A 106 11.79 5.83 -7.36
CA VAL A 106 11.85 4.63 -8.19
C VAL A 106 10.55 3.84 -8.00
N LEU A 107 9.94 3.43 -9.11
CA LEU A 107 8.75 2.59 -9.12
C LEU A 107 9.05 1.28 -9.85
N ALA A 108 8.83 0.14 -9.19
CA ALA A 108 8.94 -1.19 -9.79
C ALA A 108 7.56 -1.83 -10.01
N ASP A 109 7.45 -2.60 -11.10
CA ASP A 109 6.40 -3.60 -11.30
C ASP A 109 6.93 -4.97 -10.87
N THR A 110 6.26 -5.61 -9.92
CA THR A 110 6.65 -6.94 -9.41
C THR A 110 6.33 -8.09 -10.38
N GLY A 111 5.54 -7.83 -11.43
CA GLY A 111 4.98 -8.84 -12.32
C GLY A 111 3.83 -9.65 -11.72
N THR A 112 3.46 -9.39 -10.45
CA THR A 112 2.42 -10.13 -9.71
C THR A 112 1.18 -9.29 -9.40
N GLY A 113 1.05 -8.12 -10.05
CA GLY A 113 -0.04 -7.18 -9.81
C GLY A 113 0.19 -6.21 -8.66
N TRP A 114 1.41 -6.20 -8.10
CA TRP A 114 1.87 -5.24 -7.10
C TRP A 114 2.93 -4.31 -7.68
N TYR A 115 2.98 -3.09 -7.17
CA TYR A 115 3.95 -2.07 -7.50
C TYR A 115 4.59 -1.54 -6.22
N VAL A 116 5.89 -1.32 -6.25
CA VAL A 116 6.64 -0.79 -5.11
C VAL A 116 7.27 0.52 -5.52
N GLU A 117 6.87 1.59 -4.86
CA GLU A 117 7.42 2.93 -5.01
C GLU A 117 8.30 3.26 -3.81
N TYR A 118 9.48 3.82 -4.08
CA TYR A 118 10.34 4.37 -3.05
C TYR A 118 10.73 5.79 -3.43
N GLU A 119 10.43 6.72 -2.54
CA GLU A 119 10.65 8.15 -2.73
C GLU A 119 11.65 8.68 -1.69
N VAL A 120 12.62 9.46 -2.14
CA VAL A 120 13.55 10.18 -1.27
C VAL A 120 13.33 11.68 -1.40
N GLN A 121 13.17 12.34 -0.26
CA GLN A 121 12.80 13.76 -0.17
C GLN A 121 13.89 14.57 0.53
N PRO A 122 14.05 15.88 0.19
CA PRO A 122 15.03 16.74 0.85
C PRO A 122 14.81 16.96 2.35
N SER A 123 13.62 16.67 2.87
CA SER A 123 13.34 16.73 4.32
C SER A 123 14.13 15.67 5.10
N GLY A 124 14.56 14.61 4.43
CA GLY A 124 15.14 13.43 5.05
C GLY A 124 14.11 12.34 5.37
N ASP A 125 12.82 12.56 5.09
CA ASP A 125 11.77 11.55 5.23
C ASP A 125 11.61 10.80 3.92
N TYR A 126 11.86 9.49 3.94
CA TYR A 126 11.82 8.63 2.76
C TYR A 126 10.56 7.77 2.81
N GLY A 127 9.81 7.80 1.71
CA GLY A 127 8.54 7.13 1.58
C GLY A 127 8.68 5.78 0.89
N LEU A 128 7.98 4.79 1.40
CA LEU A 128 7.76 3.51 0.75
C LEU A 128 6.27 3.30 0.59
N THR A 129 5.83 3.14 -0.65
CA THR A 129 4.43 2.85 -0.97
C THR A 129 4.31 1.55 -1.76
N VAL A 130 3.41 0.68 -1.34
CA VAL A 130 3.01 -0.50 -2.11
C VAL A 130 1.61 -0.28 -2.65
N TYR A 131 1.45 -0.40 -3.96
CA TYR A 131 0.16 -0.34 -4.65
C TYR A 131 -0.19 -1.71 -5.22
N SER A 132 -1.47 -2.05 -5.22
CA SER A 132 -1.98 -3.04 -6.17
C SER A 132 -2.32 -2.39 -7.52
N GLY A 133 -2.45 -3.21 -8.55
CA GLY A 133 -3.32 -2.87 -9.69
C GLY A 133 -4.78 -2.70 -9.24
N GLN A 134 -5.69 -2.41 -10.17
CA GLN A 134 -7.11 -2.34 -9.83
C GLN A 134 -7.77 -3.72 -9.85
N TYR A 135 -8.83 -3.87 -9.06
CA TYR A 135 -9.68 -5.05 -9.02
C TYR A 135 -11.14 -4.67 -9.21
N TRP A 136 -11.88 -5.55 -9.88
CA TRP A 136 -13.33 -5.42 -9.99
C TRP A 136 -14.03 -5.73 -8.66
N THR A 137 -15.08 -4.96 -8.38
CA THR A 137 -16.08 -5.22 -7.35
C THR A 137 -17.46 -4.97 -7.94
N ASN A 138 -18.46 -5.66 -7.42
CA ASN A 138 -19.85 -5.38 -7.76
C ASN A 138 -20.30 -4.01 -7.23
N ASP A 139 -19.82 -3.63 -6.05
CA ASP A 139 -20.16 -2.40 -5.37
C ASP A 139 -19.01 -2.02 -4.43
N SER A 140 -18.28 -0.96 -4.79
CA SER A 140 -17.14 -0.44 -4.03
C SER A 140 -17.55 0.11 -2.67
N LEU A 141 -18.73 0.73 -2.58
CA LEU A 141 -19.25 1.24 -1.32
C LEU A 141 -19.59 0.07 -0.39
N ALA A 142 -20.33 -0.92 -0.87
CA ALA A 142 -20.69 -2.08 -0.05
C ALA A 142 -19.45 -2.85 0.47
N LEU A 143 -18.39 -2.97 -0.35
CA LEU A 143 -17.14 -3.57 0.09
C LEU A 143 -16.43 -2.70 1.14
N THR A 144 -16.37 -1.38 0.91
CA THR A 144 -15.78 -0.41 1.85
C THR A 144 -16.51 -0.44 3.18
N GLU A 145 -17.84 -0.49 3.19
CA GLU A 145 -18.65 -0.59 4.40
C GLU A 145 -18.45 -1.93 5.11
N ALA A 146 -18.36 -3.03 4.35
CA ALA A 146 -18.12 -4.36 4.92
C ALA A 146 -16.77 -4.44 5.65
N VAL A 147 -15.73 -3.83 5.09
CA VAL A 147 -14.38 -3.80 5.67
C VAL A 147 -14.25 -2.71 6.73
N GLY A 148 -14.50 -1.45 6.36
CA GLY A 148 -14.38 -0.28 7.23
C GLY A 148 -15.34 -0.32 8.42
N GLY A 149 -16.53 -0.90 8.26
CA GLY A 149 -17.49 -1.04 9.34
C GLY A 149 -17.01 -1.96 10.47
N ARG A 150 -16.13 -2.91 10.15
CA ARG A 150 -15.51 -3.86 11.09
C ARG A 150 -14.10 -3.45 11.52
N ASN A 151 -13.61 -2.33 10.97
CA ASN A 151 -12.31 -1.80 11.28
C ASN A 151 -12.42 -0.86 12.48
N ASP A 152 -11.64 -1.11 13.52
CA ASP A 152 -11.55 -0.25 14.70
C ASP A 152 -10.93 1.11 14.38
N GLY A 153 -10.34 1.28 13.20
CA GLY A 153 -9.68 2.49 12.74
C GLY A 153 -8.44 2.85 13.56
N GLU A 154 -7.93 1.92 14.35
CA GLU A 154 -6.72 2.09 15.15
C GLU A 154 -5.53 1.61 14.34
N TYR A 155 -4.53 2.48 14.20
CA TYR A 155 -3.26 2.17 13.56
C TYR A 155 -2.17 2.63 14.51
N PRO A 156 -1.07 1.88 14.62
CA PRO A 156 0.06 2.32 15.44
C PRO A 156 0.68 3.57 14.81
N GLU A 157 1.36 4.38 15.62
CA GLU A 157 2.15 5.50 15.10
C GLU A 157 3.38 4.98 14.34
N GLU A 158 3.99 3.91 14.84
CA GLU A 158 5.18 3.26 14.29
C GLU A 158 5.09 1.74 14.41
N SER A 159 5.74 1.01 13.51
CA SER A 159 5.88 -0.44 13.62
C SER A 159 7.13 -0.97 12.96
N LEU A 160 7.58 -2.17 13.39
CA LEU A 160 8.64 -2.88 12.68
C LEU A 160 8.11 -3.52 11.38
N PRO A 161 8.99 -3.85 10.42
CA PRO A 161 8.59 -4.54 9.20
C PRO A 161 7.92 -5.89 9.49
N GLY A 162 6.68 -6.03 9.03
CA GLY A 162 5.83 -7.21 9.28
C GLY A 162 4.92 -7.09 10.49
N GLU A 163 4.96 -5.97 11.23
CA GLU A 163 4.00 -5.66 12.27
C GLU A 163 2.90 -4.73 11.71
N TYR A 164 1.68 -5.24 11.69
CA TYR A 164 0.50 -4.50 11.22
C TYR A 164 -0.76 -5.02 11.92
N PRO A 165 -1.80 -4.17 12.10
CA PRO A 165 -3.06 -4.61 12.68
C PRO A 165 -3.67 -5.79 11.91
N PRO A 166 -4.28 -6.77 12.60
CA PRO A 166 -4.94 -7.87 11.93
C PRO A 166 -6.10 -7.37 11.07
N PHE A 167 -6.31 -8.05 9.94
CA PHE A 167 -7.49 -7.83 9.11
C PHE A 167 -8.76 -8.31 9.84
N PRO A 168 -9.88 -7.55 9.82
CA PRO A 168 -11.11 -7.98 10.45
C PRO A 168 -11.65 -9.27 9.83
N LYS A 169 -12.35 -10.08 10.62
CA LYS A 169 -13.06 -11.26 10.14
C LYS A 169 -14.48 -10.88 9.72
N TRP A 170 -15.05 -11.63 8.79
CA TRP A 170 -16.45 -11.44 8.39
C TRP A 170 -17.44 -11.51 9.57
N SER A 171 -17.14 -12.37 10.54
CA SER A 171 -17.94 -12.57 11.76
C SER A 171 -17.83 -11.44 12.78
N ASP A 172 -16.84 -10.54 12.62
CA ASP A 172 -16.66 -9.43 13.56
C ASP A 172 -17.85 -8.46 13.46
N PRO A 173 -18.27 -7.87 14.58
CA PRO A 173 -19.36 -6.91 14.59
C PRO A 173 -19.00 -5.66 13.80
N THR A 174 -20.01 -5.03 13.19
CA THR A 174 -19.85 -3.67 12.67
C THR A 174 -19.82 -2.69 13.85
N ILE A 175 -18.67 -2.07 14.09
CA ILE A 175 -18.40 -1.16 15.22
C ILE A 175 -18.37 0.31 14.83
N ARG A 176 -18.16 0.61 13.54
CA ARG A 176 -18.20 1.97 12.99
C ARG A 176 -19.14 1.99 11.78
N PRO A 177 -20.47 2.09 11.96
CA PRO A 177 -21.34 2.27 10.81
C PRO A 177 -20.91 3.54 10.05
N PRO A 178 -20.87 3.52 8.71
CA PRO A 178 -20.50 4.69 7.92
C PRO A 178 -21.39 5.88 8.31
N LYS A 179 -20.78 7.04 8.53
CA LYS A 179 -21.53 8.30 8.54
C LYS A 179 -21.87 8.60 7.09
N ILE A 180 -23.11 8.34 6.71
CA ILE A 180 -23.71 8.73 5.44
C ILE A 180 -23.89 10.26 5.42
#